data_AF-A0A927YAR3-F1
#
_entry.id   AF-A0A927YAR3-F1
#
_cell.length_a   1.000
_cell.length_b   1.000
_cell.length_c   1.000
_cell.angle_alpha   90.00
_cell.angle_beta   90.00
_cell.angle_gamma   90.00
#
_symmetry.space_group_name_H-M   'P 1'
#
loop_
_entity.id
_entity.type
_entity.pdbx_description
1 polymer ?
#
loop_
_entity_poly.entity_id
_entity_poly.type
_entity_poly.pdbx_seq_one_letter_code
_entity_poly.pdbx_strand_id
1 'polypeptide(L)'
;MKLLRCHIDNFGKLTDYTVDFTENPQVFYEPNGWGKSTLAAFIKVMFYGFANESKRGATLEKERVRYKPWQGGVYGGEIMFEAGGKTYLMNRTFGSKEAEDTFVLYDGVTNLPS
;
A
#
# COMPACT_ATOMS: atom_id res chain seq x y z
N MET A 1 -7.49 5.28 -14.31
CA MET A 1 -7.40 4.64 -12.98
C MET A 1 -7.70 5.70 -11.94
N LYS A 2 -8.52 5.37 -10.93
CA LYS A 2 -8.96 6.30 -9.87
C LYS A 2 -8.88 5.59 -8.52
N LEU A 3 -8.13 6.14 -7.56
CA LEU A 3 -8.14 5.62 -6.18
C LEU A 3 -9.45 6.01 -5.51
N LEU A 4 -10.03 5.10 -4.72
CA LEU A 4 -11.30 5.31 -4.00
C LEU A 4 -11.09 5.31 -2.49
N ARG A 5 -10.40 4.28 -1.97
CA ARG A 5 -10.08 4.14 -0.55
C ARG A 5 -8.75 3.42 -0.37
N CYS A 6 -8.02 3.78 0.67
CA CYS A 6 -6.82 3.09 1.12
C CYS A 6 -6.92 2.83 2.61
N HIS A 7 -6.77 1.58 3.03
CA HIS A 7 -6.66 1.17 4.42
C HIS A 7 -5.27 0.57 4.66
N ILE A 8 -4.58 1.02 5.70
CA ILE A 8 -3.26 0.57 6.09
C ILE A 8 -3.39 -0.11 7.45
N ASP A 9 -3.19 -1.43 7.50
CA ASP A 9 -3.08 -2.15 8.76
C ASP A 9 -1.83 -1.67 9.50
N ASN A 10 -0.65 -1.85 8.88
CA ASN A 10 0.62 -1.32 9.35
C ASN A 10 1.59 -1.08 8.18
N PHE A 11 2.19 0.11 8.11
CA PHE A 11 3.26 0.44 7.17
C PHE A 11 4.09 1.63 7.69
N GLY A 12 5.34 1.37 8.09
CA GLY A 12 6.20 2.35 8.73
C GLY A 12 5.56 2.87 10.03
N LYS A 13 5.20 4.15 10.03
CA LYS A 13 4.56 4.82 11.18
C LYS A 13 3.03 4.92 11.08
N LEU A 14 2.43 4.44 9.99
CA LEU A 14 0.99 4.44 9.78
C LEU A 14 0.45 3.08 10.25
N THR A 15 -0.52 3.13 11.15
CA THR A 15 -1.18 1.96 11.75
C THR A 15 -2.65 2.26 11.83
N ASP A 16 -3.49 1.30 11.41
CA ASP A 16 -4.95 1.42 11.39
C ASP A 16 -5.40 2.76 10.78
N TYR A 17 -4.85 3.06 9.61
CA TYR A 17 -5.05 4.35 8.94
C TYR A 17 -5.87 4.18 7.67
N THR A 18 -7.00 4.89 7.60
CA THR A 18 -7.88 4.89 6.43
C THR A 18 -7.94 6.28 5.81
N VAL A 19 -7.90 6.34 4.48
CA VAL A 19 -8.16 7.55 3.70
C VAL A 19 -9.12 7.27 2.56
N ASP A 20 -10.10 8.15 2.41
CA ASP A 20 -11.05 8.19 1.29
C ASP A 20 -10.60 9.22 0.25
N PHE A 21 -10.46 8.78 -0.99
CA PHE A 21 -10.07 9.63 -2.10
C PHE A 21 -11.29 10.26 -2.78
N THR A 22 -11.13 11.51 -3.17
CA THR A 22 -12.15 12.31 -3.86
C THR A 22 -11.74 12.53 -5.32
N GLU A 23 -12.69 12.96 -6.14
CA GLU A 23 -12.41 13.29 -7.55
C GLU A 23 -11.51 14.52 -7.72
N ASN A 24 -11.56 15.42 -6.74
CA ASN A 24 -10.73 16.63 -6.74
C ASN A 24 -9.30 16.32 -6.27
N PRO A 25 -8.31 17.11 -6.71
CA PRO A 25 -6.94 17.02 -6.21
C PRO A 25 -6.90 17.12 -4.68
N GLN A 26 -6.36 16.08 -4.04
CA GLN A 26 -6.18 16.04 -2.59
C GLN A 26 -4.79 16.54 -2.20
N VAL A 27 -4.75 17.44 -1.21
CA VAL A 27 -3.51 17.96 -0.62
C VAL A 27 -3.43 17.48 0.82
N PHE A 28 -2.40 16.70 1.11
CA PHE A 28 -2.09 16.27 2.48
C PHE A 28 -1.18 17.32 3.13
N TYR A 29 -1.79 18.31 3.80
CA TYR A 29 -1.07 19.38 4.48
C TYR A 29 -0.89 19.06 5.96
N GLU A 30 0.19 18.34 6.28
CA GLU A 30 0.50 17.90 7.63
C GLU A 30 1.93 18.26 8.02
N PRO A 31 2.29 18.26 9.31
CA PRO A 31 3.67 18.48 9.76
C PRO A 31 4.67 17.47 9.19
N ASN A 32 5.95 17.82 9.22
CA ASN A 32 7.03 16.89 8.94
C ASN A 32 7.00 15.73 9.94
N GLY A 33 7.28 14.53 9.46
CA GLY A 33 7.18 13.32 10.27
C GLY A 33 5.76 12.79 10.45
N TRP A 34 4.70 13.46 9.95
CA TRP A 34 3.32 12.95 10.04
C TRP A 34 3.12 11.62 9.31
N GLY A 35 3.84 11.36 8.21
CA GLY A 35 3.71 10.12 7.44
C GLY A 35 3.27 10.31 5.98
N LYS A 36 3.28 11.54 5.45
CA LYS A 36 2.87 11.84 4.06
C LYS A 36 3.67 11.03 3.02
N SER A 37 4.99 11.02 3.15
CA SER A 37 5.87 10.21 2.28
C SER A 37 5.67 8.71 2.50
N THR A 38 5.29 8.30 3.72
CA THR A 38 4.96 6.90 4.05
C THR A 38 3.67 6.46 3.35
N LEU A 39 2.64 7.31 3.31
CA LEU A 39 1.40 7.05 2.56
C LEU A 39 1.67 6.91 1.06
N ALA A 40 2.46 7.82 0.48
CA ALA A 40 2.83 7.74 -0.94
C ALA A 40 3.63 6.45 -1.24
N ALA A 41 4.56 6.08 -0.36
CA ALA A 41 5.33 4.83 -0.49
C ALA A 41 4.42 3.59 -0.36
N PHE A 42 3.48 3.59 0.58
CA PHE A 42 2.51 2.51 0.75
C PHE A 42 1.73 2.27 -0.55
N ILE A 43 1.10 3.32 -1.10
CA ILE A 43 0.31 3.21 -2.34
C ILE A 43 1.18 2.63 -3.47
N LYS A 44 2.42 3.11 -3.62
CA LYS A 44 3.33 2.60 -4.64
C LYS A 44 3.63 1.10 -4.45
N VAL A 45 3.99 0.69 -3.24
CA VAL A 45 4.37 -0.70 -2.95
C VAL A 45 3.15 -1.65 -3.02
N MET A 46 1.95 -1.18 -2.72
CA MET A 46 0.71 -1.94 -2.92
C MET A 46 0.52 -2.35 -4.39
N PHE A 47 0.70 -1.42 -5.34
CA PHE A 47 0.55 -1.74 -6.77
C PHE A 47 1.72 -2.53 -7.36
N TYR A 48 2.95 -2.20 -6.97
CA TYR A 48 4.14 -2.66 -7.69
C TYR A 48 5.07 -3.57 -6.89
N GLY A 49 4.77 -3.78 -5.62
CA GLY A 49 5.71 -4.39 -4.68
C GLY A 49 6.87 -3.46 -4.37
N PHE A 50 7.84 -3.97 -3.62
CA PHE A 50 9.13 -3.32 -3.51
C PHE A 50 9.88 -3.54 -4.84
N ALA A 51 10.42 -2.49 -5.46
CA ALA A 51 10.93 -2.56 -6.84
C ALA A 51 12.12 -3.55 -7.03
N ASN A 52 12.37 -3.96 -8.28
CA ASN A 52 13.37 -4.96 -8.74
C ASN A 52 14.80 -4.85 -8.17
N GLU A 53 15.25 -5.95 -7.56
CA GLU A 53 16.57 -6.24 -6.96
C GLU A 53 17.75 -6.32 -7.93
N SER A 54 17.54 -6.20 -9.24
CA SER A 54 18.54 -6.59 -10.26
C SER A 54 19.61 -5.53 -10.60
N LYS A 55 19.62 -4.36 -9.95
CA LYS A 55 20.71 -3.38 -10.10
C LYS A 55 21.37 -3.08 -8.76
N ARG A 56 22.61 -3.57 -8.62
CA ARG A 56 23.62 -3.22 -7.59
C ARG A 56 23.32 -1.87 -6.92
N GLY A 57 22.72 -1.93 -5.73
CA GLY A 57 22.45 -0.77 -4.90
C GLY A 57 21.44 -1.09 -3.80
N ALA A 58 21.92 -1.64 -2.69
CA ALA A 58 21.22 -2.09 -1.47
C ALA A 58 20.21 -1.07 -0.86
N THR A 59 19.13 -0.76 -1.58
CA THR A 59 18.14 0.27 -1.19
C THR A 59 16.76 -0.35 -0.96
N LEU A 60 16.50 -1.52 -1.53
CA LEU A 60 15.19 -2.18 -1.52
C LEU A 60 14.92 -2.93 -0.23
N GLU A 61 15.89 -3.73 0.24
CA GLU A 61 15.89 -4.25 1.61
C GLU A 61 15.74 -3.11 2.62
N LYS A 62 16.35 -1.95 2.36
CA LYS A 62 16.20 -0.79 3.23
C LYS A 62 14.77 -0.30 3.28
N GLU A 63 14.03 -0.25 2.19
CA GLU A 63 12.61 0.14 2.23
C GLU A 63 11.74 -0.89 2.93
N ARG A 64 11.88 -2.19 2.59
CA ARG A 64 11.12 -3.26 3.25
C ARG A 64 11.37 -3.28 4.75
N VAL A 65 12.63 -3.16 5.18
CA VAL A 65 13.00 -3.10 6.59
C VAL A 65 12.57 -1.78 7.23
N ARG A 66 12.71 -0.64 6.53
CA ARG A 66 12.32 0.69 7.03
C ARG A 66 10.83 0.80 7.31
N TYR A 67 9.99 0.17 6.49
CA TYR A 67 8.54 0.22 6.64
C TYR A 67 7.96 -0.97 7.40
N LYS A 68 8.78 -1.96 7.78
CA LYS A 68 8.34 -3.06 8.62
C LYS A 68 7.89 -2.51 9.99
N PRO A 69 6.66 -2.82 10.46
CA PRO A 69 6.18 -2.33 11.73
C PRO A 69 6.94 -2.97 12.90
N TRP A 70 7.51 -2.15 13.79
CA TRP A 70 8.25 -2.65 14.96
C TRP A 70 7.34 -3.33 15.99
N GLN A 71 6.07 -2.93 16.05
CA GLN A 71 5.07 -3.46 16.97
C GLN A 71 4.49 -4.82 16.52
N GLY A 72 4.89 -5.30 15.33
CA GLY A 72 4.27 -6.45 14.69
C GLY A 72 2.93 -6.09 14.04
N GLY A 73 2.08 -7.10 13.85
CA GLY A 73 0.80 -6.96 13.13
C GLY A 73 0.90 -7.21 11.63
N VAL A 74 -0.21 -7.03 10.93
CA VAL A 74 -0.29 -7.21 9.48
C VAL A 74 0.49 -6.08 8.81
N TYR A 75 1.59 -6.44 8.14
CA TYR A 75 2.39 -5.51 7.35
C TYR A 75 1.80 -5.42 5.95
N GLY A 76 1.04 -4.36 5.66
CA GLY A 76 0.26 -4.28 4.43
C GLY A 76 -1.06 -3.56 4.65
N GLY A 77 -2.02 -3.86 3.78
CA GLY A 77 -3.36 -3.31 3.84
C GLY A 77 -4.14 -3.52 2.56
N GLU A 78 -5.04 -2.59 2.28
CA GLU A 78 -5.98 -2.68 1.17
C GLU A 78 -6.12 -1.38 0.40
N ILE A 79 -6.30 -1.48 -0.92
CA ILE A 79 -6.62 -0.35 -1.78
C ILE A 79 -7.82 -0.70 -2.65
N MET A 80 -8.86 0.15 -2.57
CA MET A 80 -9.98 0.14 -3.48
C MET A 80 -9.74 1.17 -4.59
N PHE A 81 -9.89 0.76 -5.84
CA PHE A 81 -9.67 1.62 -7.01
C PHE A 81 -10.54 1.24 -8.19
N GLU A 82 -10.74 2.18 -9.10
CA GLU A 82 -11.46 1.98 -10.36
C GLU A 82 -10.48 1.94 -11.54
N ALA A 83 -10.65 0.95 -12.42
CA ALA A 83 -9.94 0.83 -13.68
C ALA A 83 -10.83 0.17 -14.74
N GLY A 84 -10.84 0.72 -15.96
CA GLY A 84 -11.62 0.15 -17.06
C GLY A 84 -13.13 0.06 -16.79
N GLY A 85 -13.69 0.99 -16.00
CA GLY A 85 -15.11 0.99 -15.62
C GLY A 85 -15.50 -0.07 -14.59
N LYS A 86 -14.53 -0.76 -13.97
CA LYS A 86 -14.75 -1.71 -12.87
C LYS A 86 -14.08 -1.23 -11.60
N THR A 87 -14.69 -1.59 -10.46
CA THR A 87 -14.11 -1.35 -9.14
C THR A 87 -13.39 -2.61 -8.69
N TYR A 88 -12.21 -2.43 -8.11
CA TYR A 88 -11.38 -3.50 -7.58
C TYR A 88 -11.04 -3.21 -6.12
N LEU A 89 -10.95 -4.27 -5.32
CA LEU A 89 -10.36 -4.27 -4.00
C LEU A 89 -9.07 -5.10 -4.04
N MET A 90 -7.93 -4.45 -3.83
CA MET A 90 -6.65 -5.11 -3.69
C MET A 90 -6.32 -5.28 -2.23
N ASN A 91 -5.99 -6.51 -1.82
CA ASN A 91 -5.35 -6.79 -0.55
C ASN A 91 -3.91 -7.26 -0.80
N ARG A 92 -2.94 -6.69 -0.08
CA ARG A 92 -1.54 -7.13 -0.16
C ARG A 92 -0.90 -7.08 1.22
N THR A 93 -0.18 -8.14 1.56
CA THR A 93 0.66 -8.21 2.76
C THR A 93 2.10 -8.50 2.39
N PHE A 94 3.01 -8.03 3.24
CA PHE A 94 4.45 -8.09 3.02
C PHE A 94 5.11 -8.95 4.08
N GLY A 95 5.89 -9.94 3.64
CA GLY A 95 6.71 -10.74 4.52
C GLY A 95 8.10 -10.15 4.74
N SER A 96 8.99 -10.95 5.33
CA SER A 96 10.40 -10.57 5.48
C SER A 96 11.15 -10.61 4.15
N LYS A 97 10.65 -11.39 3.18
CA LYS A 97 11.17 -11.53 1.82
C LYS A 97 10.03 -11.43 0.81
N GLU A 98 10.34 -11.12 -0.44
CA GLU A 98 9.33 -11.02 -1.51
C GLU A 98 8.53 -12.32 -1.70
N ALA A 99 9.17 -13.49 -1.58
CA ALA A 99 8.50 -14.78 -1.67
C ALA A 99 7.45 -15.05 -0.58
N GLU A 100 7.43 -14.23 0.48
CA GLU A 100 6.45 -14.31 1.57
C GLU A 100 5.32 -13.28 1.41
N ASP A 101 5.37 -12.43 0.38
CA ASP A 101 4.32 -11.45 0.11
C ASP A 101 3.07 -12.15 -0.41
N THR A 102 1.89 -11.65 -0.03
CA THR A 102 0.61 -12.12 -0.56
C THR A 102 -0.08 -11.00 -1.33
N PHE A 103 -0.77 -11.34 -2.40
CA PHE A 103 -1.56 -10.40 -3.18
C PHE A 103 -2.83 -11.08 -3.64
N VAL A 104 -3.96 -10.43 -3.37
CA VAL A 104 -5.27 -10.86 -3.87
C VAL A 104 -6.00 -9.65 -4.43
N LEU A 105 -6.65 -9.86 -5.58
CA LEU A 105 -7.49 -8.88 -6.22
C LEU A 105 -8.92 -9.40 -6.25
N TYR A 106 -9.85 -8.58 -5.78
CA TYR A 106 -11.28 -8.87 -5.80
C TYR A 106 -12.00 -7.86 -6.68
N ASP A 107 -13.13 -8.29 -7.25
CA ASP A 107 -14.12 -7.37 -7.78
C ASP A 107 -14.76 -6.63 -6.60
N GLY A 108 -14.69 -5.30 -6.63
CA GLY A 108 -15.09 -4.45 -5.51
C GLY A 108 -16.60 -4.36 -5.27
N VAL A 109 -17.41 -4.99 -6.11
CA VAL A 109 -18.88 -5.05 -5.94
C VAL A 109 -19.30 -6.42 -5.43
N THR A 110 -18.73 -7.50 -6.00
CA THR A 110 -19.12 -8.88 -5.71
C THR A 110 -18.25 -9.56 -4.66
N ASN A 111 -17.09 -8.99 -4.31
CA ASN A 111 -16.05 -9.60 -3.48
C ASN A 111 -15.56 -10.96 -3.98
N LEU A 112 -15.76 -11.26 -5.27
CA LEU A 112 -15.22 -12.45 -5.90
C LEU A 112 -13.80 -12.18 -6.42
N PRO A 113 -12.90 -13.18 -6.42
CA PRO A 113 -11.58 -13.03 -7.02
C PRO A 113 -11.66 -12.56 -8.48
N SER A 114 -10.82 -11.57 -8.84
CA SER A 114 -10.70 -10.99 -10.20
C SER A 114 -9.47 -11.47 -10.95
#